data_AF-A0A1G2I696-F1
#
_entry.id   AF-A0A1G2I696-F1
#
_cell.length_a   1.000
_cell.length_b   1.000
_cell.length_c   1.000
_cell.angle_alpha   90.00
_cell.angle_beta   90.00
_cell.angle_gamma   90.00
#
_symmetry.space_group_name_H-M   'P 1'
#
loop_
_entity.id
_entity.type
_entity.pdbx_description
1 polymer ?
#
loop_
_entity_poly.entity_id
_entity_poly.type
_entity_poly.pdbx_seq_one_letter_code
_entity_poly.pdbx_strand_id
1 'polypeptide(L)'
;MILKIFLISFLINIIWEFCHCGLYSTCVNWQSKKRILLLTFASFKDALFIVIFYLISIFSSENKNILEVPLSLFYFIALSLLFSFIDEKLSIKYKRWEYSLKMPKVFGVGITPLLELAITGTITFIIVWAK
;
A
#
# COMPACT_ATOMS: atom_id res chain seq x y z
N MET A 1 7.54 12.39 -13.53
CA MET A 1 7.65 12.16 -12.07
C MET A 1 6.51 11.28 -11.56
N ILE A 2 5.25 11.72 -11.67
CA ILE A 2 4.08 10.95 -11.24
C ILE A 2 4.03 9.55 -11.87
N LEU A 3 4.22 9.44 -13.19
CA LEU A 3 4.27 8.13 -13.86
C LEU A 3 5.39 7.21 -13.31
N LYS A 4 6.54 7.78 -12.92
CA LYS A 4 7.62 7.00 -12.31
C LYS A 4 7.22 6.47 -10.93
N ILE A 5 6.63 7.34 -10.10
CA ILE A 5 6.10 6.97 -8.78
C ILE A 5 5.08 5.84 -8.95
N PHE A 6 4.13 5.99 -9.87
CA PHE A 6 3.12 4.97 -10.14
C PHE A 6 3.72 3.62 -10.57
N LEU A 7 4.63 3.62 -11.55
CA LEU A 7 5.22 2.38 -12.05
C LEU A 7 6.07 1.69 -10.99
N ILE A 8 6.88 2.44 -10.24
CA ILE A 8 7.72 1.88 -9.19
C ILE A 8 6.88 1.39 -8.02
N SER A 9 5.88 2.16 -7.56
CA SER A 9 4.99 1.73 -6.48
C SER A 9 4.19 0.49 -6.86
N PHE A 10 3.71 0.41 -8.10
CA PHE A 10 3.04 -0.78 -8.62
C PHE A 10 3.91 -2.02 -8.54
N LEU A 11 5.18 -1.93 -8.98
CA LEU A 11 6.11 -3.06 -8.92
C LEU A 11 6.41 -3.48 -7.47
N ILE A 12 6.61 -2.50 -6.57
CA ILE A 12 6.87 -2.78 -5.15
C ILE A 12 5.65 -3.42 -4.49
N ASN A 13 4.44 -2.89 -4.75
CA ASN A 13 3.20 -3.45 -4.21
C ASN A 13 2.94 -4.87 -4.74
N ILE A 14 3.27 -5.17 -6.01
CA ILE A 14 3.21 -6.55 -6.51
C ILE A 14 4.09 -7.46 -5.67
N ILE A 15 5.35 -7.08 -5.44
CA ILE A 15 6.27 -7.90 -4.64
C ILE A 15 5.70 -8.07 -3.22
N TRP A 16 5.21 -7.00 -2.62
CA TRP A 16 4.61 -7.01 -1.29
C TRP A 16 3.43 -7.97 -1.19
N GLU A 17 2.48 -7.87 -2.11
CA GLU A 17 1.26 -8.70 -2.17
C GLU A 17 1.59 -10.18 -2.33
N PHE A 18 2.52 -10.52 -3.22
CA PHE A 18 2.94 -11.92 -3.40
C PHE A 18 3.70 -12.46 -2.18
N CYS A 19 4.53 -11.66 -1.52
CA CYS A 19 5.23 -12.05 -0.30
C CYS A 19 4.26 -12.30 0.87
N HIS A 20 3.19 -11.52 0.98
CA HIS A 20 2.24 -11.59 2.09
C HIS A 20 0.98 -12.41 1.81
N CYS A 21 0.78 -12.90 0.58
CA CYS A 21 -0.35 -13.75 0.20
C CYS A 21 -0.57 -14.93 1.17
N GLY A 22 0.50 -15.54 1.70
CA GLY A 22 0.40 -16.65 2.67
C GLY A 22 -0.29 -16.29 3.99
N LEU A 23 -0.45 -15.00 4.29
CA LEU A 23 -1.13 -14.51 5.50
C LEU A 23 -2.65 -14.39 5.31
N TYR A 24 -3.15 -14.50 4.09
CA TYR A 24 -4.58 -14.44 3.76
C TYR A 24 -5.10 -15.83 3.37
N SER A 25 -6.12 -16.32 4.07
CA SER A 25 -6.74 -17.62 3.74
C SER A 25 -7.37 -17.59 2.34
N THR A 26 -7.94 -16.44 1.96
CA THR A 26 -8.52 -16.22 0.63
C THR A 26 -7.50 -16.38 -0.49
N CYS A 27 -6.28 -15.89 -0.29
CA CYS A 27 -5.23 -15.96 -1.30
C CYS A 27 -4.70 -17.38 -1.49
N VAL A 28 -4.56 -18.15 -0.39
CA VAL A 28 -4.09 -19.54 -0.44
C VAL A 28 -5.12 -20.46 -1.10
N ASN A 29 -6.40 -20.26 -0.83
CA ASN A 29 -7.47 -21.14 -1.29
C ASN A 29 -7.88 -20.92 -2.76
N TRP A 30 -7.48 -19.80 -3.38
CA TRP A 30 -7.87 -19.46 -4.74
C TRP A 30 -6.96 -20.09 -5.81
N GLN A 31 -7.58 -20.46 -6.93
CA GLN A 31 -6.88 -20.96 -8.12
C GLN A 31 -5.87 -19.93 -8.63
N SER A 32 -4.72 -20.42 -9.12
CA SER A 32 -3.54 -19.62 -9.49
C SER A 32 -3.85 -18.39 -10.37
N LYS A 33 -4.70 -18.53 -11.40
CA LYS A 33 -5.07 -17.41 -12.29
C LYS A 33 -5.88 -16.31 -11.59
N LYS A 34 -6.88 -16.68 -10.79
CA LYS A 34 -7.73 -15.72 -10.05
C LYS A 34 -6.91 -14.99 -8.99
N ARG A 35 -5.99 -15.70 -8.35
CA ARG A 35 -5.03 -15.12 -7.38
C ARG A 35 -4.15 -14.06 -8.04
N ILE A 36 -3.47 -14.39 -9.14
CA ILE A 36 -2.59 -13.44 -9.83
C ILE A 36 -3.36 -12.19 -10.28
N LEU A 37 -4.58 -12.36 -10.79
CA LEU A 37 -5.42 -11.23 -11.20
C LEU A 37 -5.81 -10.34 -10.00
N LEU A 38 -6.21 -10.96 -8.89
CA LEU A 38 -6.57 -10.24 -7.66
C LEU A 38 -5.38 -9.43 -7.12
N LEU A 39 -4.22 -10.08 -6.94
CA LEU A 39 -3.03 -9.43 -6.40
C LEU A 39 -2.57 -8.30 -7.32
N THR A 40 -2.56 -8.52 -8.63
CA THR A 40 -2.23 -7.46 -9.60
C THR A 40 -3.21 -6.27 -9.50
N PHE A 41 -4.50 -6.54 -9.34
CA PHE A 41 -5.51 -5.50 -9.19
C PHE A 41 -5.37 -4.74 -7.86
N ALA A 42 -5.06 -5.44 -6.77
CA ALA A 42 -4.78 -4.83 -5.48
C ALA A 42 -3.55 -3.91 -5.56
N SER A 43 -2.43 -4.41 -6.09
CA SER A 43 -1.22 -3.61 -6.28
C SER A 43 -1.44 -2.38 -7.18
N PHE A 44 -2.31 -2.49 -8.18
CA PHE A 44 -2.69 -1.36 -9.04
C PHE A 44 -3.47 -0.30 -8.25
N LYS A 45 -4.46 -0.73 -7.45
CA LYS A 45 -5.23 0.15 -6.57
C LYS A 45 -4.30 0.87 -5.58
N ASP A 46 -3.35 0.15 -5.00
CA ASP A 46 -2.44 0.69 -4.00
C ASP A 46 -1.43 1.67 -4.62
N ALA A 47 -0.95 1.38 -5.83
CA ALA A 47 -0.14 2.32 -6.60
C ALA A 47 -0.89 3.62 -6.91
N LEU A 48 -2.18 3.54 -7.25
CA LEU A 48 -3.04 4.72 -7.44
C LEU A 48 -3.17 5.52 -6.14
N PHE A 49 -3.44 4.86 -5.00
CA PHE A 49 -3.56 5.56 -3.72
C PHE A 49 -2.25 6.20 -3.27
N ILE A 50 -1.10 5.57 -3.50
CA ILE A 50 0.21 6.18 -3.24
C ILE A 50 0.38 7.46 -4.04
N VAL A 51 0.01 7.47 -5.32
CA VAL A 51 0.06 8.69 -6.15
C VAL A 51 -0.90 9.76 -5.62
N ILE A 52 -2.13 9.39 -5.26
CA ILE A 52 -3.11 10.34 -4.71
C ILE A 52 -2.60 10.96 -3.41
N PHE A 53 -2.12 10.13 -2.47
CA PHE A 53 -1.61 10.61 -1.18
C PHE A 53 -0.33 11.42 -1.34
N TYR A 54 0.53 11.05 -2.28
CA TYR A 54 1.68 11.86 -2.65
C TYR A 54 1.24 13.27 -3.07
N LEU A 55 0.30 13.38 -4.03
CA LEU A 55 -0.19 14.67 -4.54
C LEU A 55 -0.81 15.52 -3.44
N ILE A 56 -1.61 14.92 -2.55
CA ILE A 56 -2.20 15.61 -1.39
C ILE A 56 -1.09 16.12 -0.46
N SER A 57 -0.08 15.30 -0.20
CA SER A 57 0.98 15.61 0.79
C SER A 57 1.95 16.68 0.33
N ILE A 58 2.14 16.84 -0.98
CA ILE A 58 2.98 17.88 -1.57
C ILE A 58 2.19 19.11 -2.03
N PHE A 59 0.86 19.13 -1.88
CA PHE A 59 0.01 20.20 -2.44
C PHE A 59 0.43 21.60 -2.00
N SER A 60 0.91 21.75 -0.76
CA SER A 60 1.39 23.01 -0.19
C SER A 60 2.93 23.13 -0.17
N SER A 61 3.66 22.17 -0.74
CA SER A 61 5.11 22.15 -0.77
C SER A 61 5.63 22.58 -2.15
N GLU A 62 6.56 23.53 -2.17
CA GLU A 62 7.28 23.89 -3.41
C GLU A 62 8.26 22.80 -3.84
N ASN A 63 8.78 22.04 -2.88
CA ASN A 63 9.69 20.93 -3.14
C ASN A 63 8.90 19.65 -3.45
N LYS A 64 9.15 19.09 -4.63
CA LYS A 64 8.54 17.85 -5.12
C LYS A 64 9.18 16.60 -4.50
N ASN A 65 10.40 16.71 -3.98
CA ASN A 65 11.04 15.64 -3.23
C ASN A 65 10.45 15.60 -1.81
N ILE A 66 9.50 14.69 -1.62
CA ILE A 66 8.81 14.52 -0.34
C ILE A 66 9.77 14.10 0.80
N LEU A 67 10.92 13.49 0.47
CA LEU A 67 11.91 13.07 1.46
C LEU A 67 12.68 14.27 2.07
N GLU A 68 12.74 15.40 1.35
CA GLU A 68 13.41 16.61 1.82
C GLU A 68 12.49 17.50 2.67
N VAL A 69 11.18 17.21 2.71
CA VAL A 69 10.18 17.97 3.45
C VAL A 69 9.53 17.05 4.49
N PRO A 70 10.05 17.01 5.74
CA PRO A 70 9.58 16.09 6.78
C PRO A 70 8.07 16.16 7.02
N LEU A 71 7.49 17.36 6.90
CA LEU A 71 6.05 17.57 7.09
C LEU A 71 5.21 16.90 5.99
N SER A 72 5.63 16.98 4.73
CA SER A 72 4.95 16.30 3.63
C SER A 72 5.08 14.78 3.75
N LEU A 73 6.25 14.27 4.13
CA LEU A 73 6.42 12.83 4.39
C LEU A 73 5.53 12.36 5.56
N PHE A 74 5.45 13.15 6.64
CA PHE A 74 4.57 12.86 7.76
C PHE A 74 3.11 12.81 7.34
N TYR A 75 2.63 13.78 6.55
CA TYR A 75 1.27 13.76 6.03
C TYR A 75 1.00 12.53 5.15
N PHE A 76 1.96 12.16 4.29
CA PHE A 76 1.83 10.97 3.46
C PHE A 76 1.67 9.70 4.31
N ILE A 77 2.53 9.52 5.32
CA ILE A 77 2.50 8.36 6.21
C ILE A 77 1.18 8.34 7.00
N ALA A 78 0.77 9.48 7.56
CA ALA A 78 -0.47 9.59 8.32
C ALA A 78 -1.70 9.26 7.48
N LEU A 79 -1.79 9.80 6.26
CA LEU A 79 -2.87 9.50 5.30
C LEU A 79 -2.88 8.02 4.93
N SER A 80 -1.71 7.46 4.64
CA SER A 80 -1.55 6.04 4.26
C SER A 80 -2.02 5.10 5.37
N LEU A 81 -1.59 5.34 6.62
CA LEU A 81 -1.99 4.51 7.76
C LEU A 81 -3.48 4.65 8.08
N LEU A 82 -4.01 5.87 8.05
CA LEU A 82 -5.44 6.12 8.30
C LEU A 82 -6.31 5.45 7.24
N PHE A 83 -5.98 5.65 5.97
CA PHE A 83 -6.72 5.04 4.87
C PHE A 83 -6.65 3.52 4.92
N SER A 84 -5.46 2.94 5.10
CA SER A 84 -5.28 1.48 5.16
C SER A 84 -6.07 0.89 6.34
N PHE A 85 -6.08 1.55 7.49
CA PHE A 85 -6.90 1.12 8.62
C PHE A 85 -8.40 1.09 8.29
N ILE A 86 -8.91 2.14 7.62
CA ILE A 86 -10.32 2.24 7.24
C ILE A 86 -10.68 1.20 6.17
N ASP A 87 -9.89 1.10 5.08
CA ASP A 87 -10.13 0.15 3.99
C ASP A 87 -10.12 -1.29 4.52
N GLU A 88 -9.23 -1.59 5.46
CA GLU A 88 -9.13 -2.92 6.04
C GLU A 88 -10.33 -3.24 6.95
N LYS A 89 -10.76 -2.30 7.79
CA LYS A 89 -11.97 -2.48 8.61
C LYS A 89 -13.21 -2.73 7.77
N LEU A 90 -13.35 -1.98 6.67
CA LEU A 90 -14.44 -2.17 5.72
C LEU A 90 -14.32 -3.53 5.03
N SER A 91 -13.12 -3.91 4.61
CA SER A 91 -12.91 -5.15 3.87
C SER A 91 -13.19 -6.41 4.70
N ILE A 92 -12.83 -6.40 5.99
CA ILE A 92 -13.26 -7.45 6.93
C ILE A 92 -14.78 -7.44 7.12
N LYS A 93 -15.39 -6.27 7.32
CA LYS A 93 -16.84 -6.13 7.51
C LYS A 93 -17.64 -6.67 6.31
N TYR A 94 -17.16 -6.41 5.10
CA TYR A 94 -17.77 -6.88 3.86
C TYR A 94 -17.28 -8.27 3.42
N LYS A 95 -16.47 -8.96 4.23
CA LYS A 95 -15.88 -10.28 3.93
C LYS A 95 -15.20 -10.33 2.56
N ARG A 96 -14.52 -9.24 2.17
CA ARG A 96 -13.77 -9.18 0.89
C ARG A 96 -12.59 -10.14 0.91
N TRP A 97 -11.98 -10.32 2.09
CA TRP A 97 -10.94 -11.31 2.34
C TRP A 97 -10.92 -11.70 3.81
N GLU A 98 -10.21 -12.79 4.09
CA GLU A 98 -10.07 -13.37 5.42
C GLU A 98 -8.59 -13.61 5.75
N TYR A 99 -8.25 -13.36 7.02
CA TYR A 99 -6.91 -13.60 7.52
C TYR A 99 -6.70 -15.07 7.89
N SER A 100 -5.50 -15.55 7.61
CA SER A 100 -5.02 -16.78 8.22
C SER A 100 -4.74 -16.60 9.71
N LEU A 101 -4.61 -17.70 10.44
CA LEU A 101 -4.17 -17.70 11.85
C LEU A 101 -2.76 -17.11 12.05
N LYS A 102 -1.96 -17.02 10.98
CA LYS A 102 -0.59 -16.49 11.03
C LYS A 102 -0.53 -14.96 10.86
N MET A 103 -1.63 -14.29 10.51
CA MET A 103 -1.64 -12.84 10.33
C MET A 103 -1.51 -12.13 11.67
N PRO A 104 -0.41 -11.38 11.92
CA PRO A 104 -0.32 -10.54 13.09
C PRO A 104 -1.32 -9.38 12.95
N LYS A 105 -2.03 -9.07 14.04
CA LYS A 105 -3.11 -8.08 14.06
C LYS A 105 -2.88 -7.00 15.10
N VAL A 106 -3.23 -5.77 14.76
CA VAL A 106 -3.27 -4.62 15.65
C VAL A 106 -4.66 -3.99 15.55
N PHE A 107 -5.31 -3.78 16.69
CA PHE A 107 -6.72 -3.31 16.76
C PHE A 107 -7.70 -4.14 15.88
N GLY A 108 -7.43 -5.43 15.69
CA GLY A 108 -8.24 -6.33 14.86
C GLY A 108 -8.06 -6.18 13.35
N VAL A 109 -7.04 -5.45 12.91
CA VAL A 109 -6.63 -5.25 11.50
C VAL A 109 -5.27 -5.89 11.30
N GLY A 110 -5.04 -6.54 10.16
CA GLY A 110 -3.75 -7.13 9.80
C GLY A 110 -2.65 -6.08 9.73
N ILE A 111 -1.45 -6.38 10.23
CA ILE A 111 -0.32 -5.45 10.18
C ILE A 111 0.17 -5.22 8.75
N THR A 112 0.17 -6.26 7.93
CA THR A 112 0.69 -6.17 6.57
C THR A 112 -0.12 -5.23 5.67
N PRO A 113 -1.46 -5.31 5.59
CA PRO A 113 -2.24 -4.32 4.82
C PRO A 113 -2.20 -2.93 5.46
N LEU A 114 -2.11 -2.84 6.81
CA LEU A 114 -2.06 -1.55 7.50
C LEU A 114 -0.81 -0.74 7.13
N LEU A 115 0.34 -1.41 7.02
CA LEU A 115 1.63 -0.76 6.77
C LEU A 115 1.97 -0.64 5.29
N GLU A 116 1.27 -1.36 4.42
CA GLU A 116 1.59 -1.49 3.00
C GLU A 116 1.81 -0.15 2.32
N LEU A 117 0.78 0.70 2.22
CA LEU A 117 0.87 1.99 1.53
C LEU A 117 1.98 2.89 2.09
N ALA A 118 2.16 2.88 3.40
CA ALA A 118 3.17 3.70 4.07
C ALA A 118 4.59 3.22 3.75
N ILE A 119 4.84 1.91 3.81
CA ILE A 119 6.16 1.32 3.57
C ILE A 119 6.48 1.33 2.08
N THR A 120 5.60 0.78 1.24
CA THR A 120 5.85 0.66 -0.21
C THR A 120 5.91 2.03 -0.88
N GLY A 121 5.09 2.98 -0.43
CA GLY A 121 5.17 4.37 -0.86
C GLY A 121 6.48 5.05 -0.46
N THR A 122 6.92 4.89 0.79
CA THR A 122 8.21 5.47 1.24
C THR A 122 9.38 4.87 0.47
N ILE A 123 9.40 3.55 0.26
CA ILE A 123 10.42 2.88 -0.56
C ILE A 123 10.37 3.39 -2.00
N THR A 124 9.17 3.58 -2.57
CA THR A 124 9.00 4.16 -3.92
C THR A 124 9.70 5.51 -4.01
N PHE A 125 9.49 6.38 -3.03
CA PHE A 125 10.11 7.70 -3.01
C PHE A 125 11.64 7.60 -2.90
N ILE A 126 12.16 6.73 -2.03
CA ILE A 126 13.60 6.49 -1.92
C ILE A 126 14.18 6.09 -3.28
N ILE A 127 13.54 5.21 -4.04
CA ILE A 127 14.02 4.79 -5.36
C ILE A 127 13.90 5.92 -6.39
N VAL A 128 12.79 6.66 -6.41
CA VAL A 128 12.55 7.75 -7.38
C VAL A 128 13.56 8.89 -7.22
N TRP A 129 13.99 9.16 -5.99
CA TRP A 129 14.92 10.24 -5.64
C TRP A 129 16.32 9.76 -5.22
N ALA A 130 16.61 8.46 -5.32
CA ALA A 130 17.97 7.95 -5.19
C ALA A 130 18.84 8.60 -6.30
N LYS A 131 19.92 9.25 -5.88
CA LYS A 131 20.91 9.84 -6.80
C LYS A 131 21.81 8.76 -7.37
#